data_AF-A0A966MU83-F1
#
_entry.id   AF-A0A966MU83-F1
#
_cell.length_a   1.000
_cell.length_b   1.000
_cell.length_c   1.000
_cell.angle_alpha   90.00
_cell.angle_beta   90.00
_cell.angle_gamma   90.00
#
_symmetry.space_group_name_H-M   'P 1'
#
loop_
_entity.id
_entity.type
_entity.pdbx_description
1 polymer ?
#
loop_
_entity_poly.entity_id
_entity_poly.type
_entity_poly.pdbx_seq_one_letter_code
_entity_poly.pdbx_strand_id
1 'polypeptide(L)'
;MQAASQNLVPVTLELGGKSPVVIGRSAKLDLAGTRLTFGKLLNGGQLCLSPDYVLVPEDMEEQLVARLVDEALSSLPAELLPVLDNVAVQVLDRDEDEPGLLGLYEGVPHTERTGSEGPDVVSVFRLPLCEMCDDLDDLRDEVRVTVIHELAHAAGIDDERLDELGWA
;
A
#
# COMPACT_ATOMS: atom_id res chain seq x y z
N MET A 1 -8.04 7.70 -36.68
CA MET A 1 -8.21 8.97 -37.43
C MET A 1 -8.03 8.84 -38.95
N GLN A 2 -7.02 8.11 -39.44
CA GLN A 2 -6.71 8.00 -40.88
C GLN A 2 -7.87 7.51 -41.76
N ALA A 3 -8.73 6.62 -41.25
CA ALA A 3 -9.94 6.17 -41.95
C ALA A 3 -11.04 7.26 -42.03
N ALA A 4 -11.17 8.10 -41.00
CA ALA A 4 -12.19 9.15 -40.94
C ALA A 4 -11.84 10.34 -41.85
N SER A 5 -10.55 10.65 -42.00
CA SER A 5 -10.08 11.77 -42.83
C SER A 5 -10.37 11.60 -44.32
N GLN A 6 -10.49 10.36 -44.80
CA GLN A 6 -10.85 10.07 -46.20
C GLN A 6 -12.27 10.52 -46.56
N ASN A 7 -13.14 10.66 -45.56
CA ASN A 7 -14.57 10.93 -45.74
C ASN A 7 -15.04 12.20 -45.02
N LEU A 8 -14.11 13.01 -44.49
CA LEU A 8 -14.40 14.23 -43.73
C LEU A 8 -15.38 13.99 -42.56
N VAL A 9 -15.35 12.77 -41.99
CA VAL A 9 -16.22 12.42 -40.86
C VAL A 9 -15.58 12.96 -39.58
N PRO A 10 -16.27 13.80 -38.79
CA PRO A 10 -15.76 14.25 -37.52
C PRO A 10 -15.63 13.06 -36.56
N VAL A 11 -14.59 13.07 -35.74
CA VAL A 11 -14.37 12.04 -34.72
C VAL A 11 -14.36 12.65 -33.33
N THR A 12 -14.87 11.89 -32.38
CA THR A 12 -14.66 12.11 -30.95
C THR A 12 -13.82 10.94 -30.45
N LEU A 13 -12.70 11.23 -29.79
CA LEU A 13 -11.78 10.22 -29.28
C LEU A 13 -11.77 10.32 -27.75
N GLU A 14 -12.44 9.38 -27.10
CA GLU A 14 -12.35 9.21 -25.66
C GLU A 14 -11.18 8.26 -25.39
N LEU A 15 -10.03 8.85 -25.04
CA LEU A 15 -8.78 8.13 -24.78
C LEU A 15 -8.42 8.26 -23.29
N GLY A 16 -7.48 7.44 -22.83
CA GLY A 16 -6.94 7.52 -21.47
C GLY A 16 -5.69 8.39 -21.35
N GLY A 17 -5.00 8.21 -20.23
CA GLY A 17 -3.75 8.87 -19.85
C GLY A 17 -3.45 8.58 -18.38
N LYS A 18 -2.39 9.19 -17.83
CA LYS A 18 -2.14 9.15 -16.38
C LYS A 18 -2.85 10.32 -15.71
N SER A 19 -3.81 10.05 -14.85
CA SER A 19 -4.65 10.99 -14.12
C SER A 19 -4.00 11.32 -12.76
N PRO A 20 -3.35 12.48 -12.61
CA PRO A 20 -2.79 12.91 -11.33
C PRO A 20 -3.88 13.21 -10.29
N VAL A 21 -3.56 12.95 -9.03
CA VAL A 21 -4.26 13.56 -7.89
C VAL A 21 -3.30 14.48 -7.14
N VAL A 22 -3.63 15.76 -7.10
CA VAL A 22 -2.86 16.77 -6.38
C VAL A 22 -3.56 17.03 -5.04
N ILE A 23 -2.88 16.71 -3.94
CA ILE A 23 -3.34 16.97 -2.58
C ILE A 23 -2.73 18.29 -2.13
N GLY A 24 -3.56 19.28 -1.81
CA GLY A 24 -3.09 20.53 -1.22
C GLY A 24 -2.96 20.44 0.30
N ARG A 25 -2.17 21.34 0.91
CA ARG A 25 -1.97 21.38 2.39
C ARG A 25 -3.25 21.50 3.22
N SER A 26 -4.31 22.05 2.63
CA SER A 26 -5.62 22.19 3.29
C SER A 26 -6.55 20.98 3.07
N ALA A 27 -6.08 19.93 2.39
CA ALA A 27 -6.88 18.75 2.11
C ALA A 27 -7.13 17.95 3.39
N LYS A 28 -8.33 17.36 3.48
CA LYS A 28 -8.66 16.40 4.53
C LYS A 28 -8.14 15.04 4.09
N LEU A 29 -7.02 14.59 4.66
CA LEU A 29 -6.36 13.36 4.23
C LEU A 29 -7.25 12.12 4.36
N ASP A 30 -8.06 12.01 5.41
CA ASP A 30 -8.98 10.87 5.56
C ASP A 30 -9.94 10.74 4.38
N LEU A 31 -10.54 11.86 3.99
CA LEU A 31 -11.46 11.91 2.86
C LEU A 31 -10.73 11.73 1.52
N ALA A 32 -9.50 12.25 1.41
CA ALA A 32 -8.68 12.09 0.22
C ALA A 32 -8.28 10.63 0.02
N GLY A 33 -7.79 9.96 1.07
CA GLY A 33 -7.45 8.54 1.08
C GLY A 33 -8.63 7.67 0.68
N THR A 34 -9.76 7.80 1.38
CA THR A 34 -10.98 7.02 1.04
C THR A 34 -11.42 7.20 -0.42
N ARG A 35 -11.33 8.43 -0.97
CA ARG A 35 -11.74 8.72 -2.35
C ARG A 35 -10.74 8.22 -3.38
N LEU A 36 -9.45 8.32 -3.10
CA LEU A 36 -8.38 7.77 -3.93
C LEU A 36 -8.58 6.27 -4.07
N THR A 37 -8.68 5.58 -2.92
CA THR A 37 -8.94 4.16 -2.82
C THR A 37 -10.19 3.75 -3.58
N PHE A 38 -11.32 4.42 -3.35
CA PHE A 38 -12.57 4.11 -4.05
C PHE A 38 -12.45 4.32 -5.56
N GLY A 39 -11.93 5.48 -5.98
CA GLY A 39 -11.76 5.81 -7.40
C GLY A 39 -10.87 4.81 -8.13
N LYS A 40 -9.86 4.29 -7.43
CA LYS A 40 -8.94 3.29 -7.95
C LYS A 40 -9.53 1.89 -7.99
N LEU A 41 -10.16 1.43 -6.91
CA LEU A 41 -10.67 0.05 -6.81
C LEU A 41 -11.85 -0.23 -7.75
N LEU A 42 -12.53 0.80 -8.23
CA LEU A 42 -13.57 0.63 -9.24
C LEU A 42 -12.99 -0.06 -10.49
N ASN A 43 -13.61 -1.18 -10.85
CA ASN A 43 -13.16 -2.02 -11.97
C ASN A 43 -11.67 -2.46 -11.86
N GLY A 44 -11.15 -2.62 -10.63
CA GLY A 44 -9.77 -3.02 -10.40
C GLY A 44 -8.74 -2.08 -11.05
N GLY A 45 -8.98 -0.77 -10.98
CA GLY A 45 -8.09 0.25 -11.55
C GLY A 45 -8.28 0.51 -13.03
N GLN A 46 -8.98 -0.37 -13.78
CA GLN A 46 -9.12 -0.30 -15.24
C GLN A 46 -10.19 0.70 -15.68
N LEU A 47 -9.98 1.97 -15.34
CA LEU A 47 -10.81 3.12 -15.71
C LEU A 47 -9.92 4.20 -16.31
N CYS A 48 -10.35 4.81 -17.43
CA CYS A 48 -9.58 5.86 -18.11
C CYS A 48 -9.32 7.12 -17.25
N LEU A 49 -10.09 7.27 -16.17
CA LEU A 49 -10.03 8.40 -15.21
C LEU A 49 -9.57 7.95 -13.82
N SER A 50 -9.08 6.71 -13.70
CA SER A 50 -8.60 6.16 -12.44
C SER A 50 -7.41 7.01 -11.94
N PRO A 51 -7.32 7.33 -10.65
CA PRO A 51 -6.14 8.01 -10.10
C PRO A 51 -4.87 7.20 -10.37
N ASP A 52 -3.88 7.75 -11.06
CA ASP A 52 -2.65 7.00 -11.36
C ASP A 52 -1.56 7.30 -10.33
N TYR A 53 -1.29 8.58 -10.05
CA TYR A 53 -0.24 8.99 -9.12
C TYR A 53 -0.69 10.17 -8.26
N VAL A 54 -0.07 10.32 -7.10
CA VAL A 54 -0.40 11.39 -6.14
C VAL A 54 0.77 12.35 -6.00
N LEU A 55 0.48 13.64 -6.08
CA LEU A 55 1.40 14.70 -5.72
C LEU A 55 0.92 15.30 -4.40
N VAL A 56 1.71 15.11 -3.34
CA VAL A 56 1.41 15.53 -1.98
C VAL A 56 2.57 16.38 -1.43
N PRO A 57 2.31 17.38 -0.56
CA PRO A 57 3.36 18.07 0.15
C PRO A 57 4.20 17.08 0.98
N GLU A 58 5.52 17.27 0.99
CA GLU A 58 6.48 16.43 1.72
C GLU A 58 6.10 16.28 3.21
N ASP A 59 5.58 17.35 3.83
CA ASP A 59 5.11 17.35 5.22
C ASP A 59 3.85 16.52 5.49
N MET A 60 3.20 16.01 4.43
CA MET A 60 1.99 15.20 4.49
C MET A 60 2.17 13.79 3.92
N GLU A 61 3.33 13.49 3.34
CA GLU A 61 3.62 12.19 2.72
C GLU A 61 3.54 11.04 3.73
N GLU A 62 4.17 11.21 4.90
CA GLU A 62 4.14 10.23 5.99
C GLU A 62 2.71 9.87 6.38
N GLN A 63 1.87 10.89 6.53
CA GLN A 63 0.46 10.72 6.90
C GLN A 63 -0.31 10.00 5.79
N LEU A 64 0.02 10.23 4.52
CA LEU A 64 -0.62 9.53 3.40
C LEU A 64 -0.21 8.05 3.39
N VAL A 65 1.08 7.74 3.55
CA VAL A 65 1.58 6.35 3.57
C VAL A 65 1.02 5.59 4.78
N ALA A 66 1.01 6.21 5.96
CA ALA A 66 0.39 5.63 7.16
C ALA A 66 -1.09 5.27 6.92
N ARG A 67 -1.82 6.07 6.13
CA ARG A 67 -3.19 5.75 5.74
C ARG A 67 -3.30 4.56 4.78
N LEU A 68 -2.33 4.37 3.88
CA LEU A 68 -2.28 3.17 3.04
C LEU A 68 -2.02 1.91 3.88
N VAL A 69 -1.17 2.01 4.91
CA VAL A 69 -0.93 0.93 5.88
C VAL A 69 -2.20 0.64 6.69
N ASP A 70 -2.88 1.65 7.23
CA ASP A 70 -4.19 1.48 7.91
C ASP A 70 -5.20 0.74 7.02
N GLU A 71 -5.19 1.03 5.73
CA GLU A 71 -6.07 0.39 4.76
C GLU A 71 -5.68 -1.06 4.49
N ALA A 72 -4.37 -1.35 4.35
CA ALA A 72 -3.87 -2.71 4.24
C ALA A 72 -4.31 -3.56 5.45
N LEU A 73 -4.15 -3.02 6.67
CA LEU A 73 -4.61 -3.64 7.91
C LEU A 73 -6.12 -3.90 7.93
N SER A 74 -6.91 -2.98 7.38
CA SER A 74 -8.36 -3.13 7.27
C SER A 74 -8.80 -4.20 6.25
N SER A 75 -7.90 -4.59 5.35
CA SER A 75 -8.16 -5.59 4.30
C SER A 75 -7.55 -6.96 4.60
N LEU A 76 -7.00 -7.16 5.80
CA LEU A 76 -6.32 -8.39 6.17
C LEU A 76 -7.22 -9.64 6.02
N PRO A 77 -6.65 -10.76 5.59
CA PRO A 77 -7.27 -12.08 5.73
C PRO A 77 -7.70 -12.34 7.18
N ALA A 78 -8.83 -13.02 7.34
CA ALA A 78 -9.43 -13.27 8.66
C ALA A 78 -8.49 -14.06 9.59
N GLU A 79 -7.61 -14.89 9.01
CA GLU A 79 -6.61 -15.70 9.69
C GLU A 79 -5.50 -14.86 10.33
N LEU A 80 -5.21 -13.66 9.81
CA LEU A 80 -4.18 -12.76 10.33
C LEU A 80 -4.72 -11.76 11.36
N LEU A 81 -6.03 -11.58 11.45
CA LEU A 81 -6.64 -10.65 12.42
C LEU A 81 -6.22 -10.90 13.88
N PRO A 82 -6.11 -12.16 14.38
CA PRO A 82 -5.68 -12.41 15.76
C PRO A 82 -4.23 -12.00 16.06
N VAL A 83 -3.37 -11.86 15.03
CA VAL A 83 -1.98 -11.44 15.18
C VAL A 83 -1.90 -10.02 15.71
N LEU A 84 -2.87 -9.17 15.31
CA LEU A 84 -2.93 -7.76 15.71
C LEU A 84 -3.14 -7.55 17.21
N ASP A 85 -3.57 -8.57 17.97
CA ASP A 85 -3.74 -8.45 19.42
C ASP A 85 -2.41 -8.22 20.15
N ASN A 86 -1.29 -8.63 19.56
CA ASN A 86 0.04 -8.56 20.19
C ASN A 86 1.13 -7.97 19.28
N VAL A 87 0.76 -7.38 18.13
CA VAL A 87 1.69 -6.75 17.20
C VAL A 87 1.39 -5.27 17.08
N ALA A 88 2.41 -4.42 17.21
CA ALA A 88 2.37 -3.01 16.88
C ALA A 88 2.92 -2.80 15.47
N VAL A 89 2.15 -2.12 14.61
CA VAL A 89 2.58 -1.77 13.26
C VAL A 89 3.00 -0.30 13.25
N GLN A 90 4.20 -0.01 12.75
CA GLN A 90 4.75 1.34 12.65
C GLN A 90 5.26 1.63 11.26
N VAL A 91 5.23 2.91 10.86
CA VAL A 91 5.82 3.38 9.60
C VAL A 91 7.09 4.16 9.92
N LEU A 92 8.19 3.77 9.30
CA LEU A 92 9.50 4.39 9.45
C LEU A 92 10.03 4.83 8.08
N ASP A 93 11.05 5.69 8.07
CA ASP A 93 11.67 6.17 6.82
C ASP A 93 12.43 5.05 6.11
N ARG A 94 13.33 4.39 6.83
CA ARG A 94 14.22 3.34 6.32
C ARG A 94 14.86 2.57 7.47
N ASP A 95 15.26 1.32 7.23
CA ASP A 95 16.16 0.60 8.11
C ASP A 95 17.59 1.14 8.03
N GLU A 96 18.32 1.14 9.16
CA GLU A 96 19.70 1.67 9.21
C GLU A 96 20.72 0.73 8.59
N ASP A 97 20.53 -0.58 8.74
CA ASP A 97 21.47 -1.63 8.31
C ASP A 97 21.13 -2.16 6.91
N GLU A 98 19.84 -2.21 6.57
CA GLU A 98 19.33 -2.69 5.28
C GLU A 98 18.47 -1.62 4.55
N PRO A 99 19.10 -0.61 3.92
CA PRO A 99 18.41 0.50 3.28
C PRO A 99 17.33 0.15 2.24
N GLY A 100 17.36 -1.05 1.67
CA GLY A 100 16.39 -1.49 0.66
C GLY A 100 15.21 -2.29 1.21
N LEU A 101 15.16 -2.50 2.52
CA LEU A 101 14.13 -3.32 3.17
C LEU A 101 12.77 -2.61 3.13
N LEU A 102 11.71 -3.34 2.78
CA LEU A 102 10.35 -2.79 2.65
C LEU A 102 9.55 -2.92 3.95
N GLY A 103 9.75 -4.03 4.67
CA GLY A 103 9.15 -4.30 5.97
C GLY A 103 10.05 -5.17 6.84
N LEU A 104 9.80 -5.17 8.14
CA LEU A 104 10.53 -5.99 9.10
C LEU A 104 9.64 -6.36 10.29
N TYR A 105 9.47 -7.66 10.53
CA TYR A 105 8.96 -8.20 11.78
C TYR A 105 10.09 -8.42 12.80
N GLU A 106 9.93 -7.81 13.98
CA GLU A 106 10.78 -8.02 15.16
C GLU A 106 9.91 -8.47 16.33
N GLY A 107 10.13 -9.71 16.79
CA GLY A 107 9.37 -10.25 17.91
C GLY A 107 10.13 -11.25 18.75
N VAL A 108 9.60 -11.51 19.94
CA VAL A 108 10.12 -12.55 20.82
C VAL A 108 9.36 -13.85 20.54
N PRO A 109 10.03 -14.96 20.21
CA PRO A 109 9.37 -16.23 19.95
C PRO A 109 8.40 -16.60 21.07
N HIS A 110 7.21 -17.09 20.74
CA HIS A 110 6.19 -17.43 21.73
C HIS A 110 6.68 -18.40 22.83
N THR A 111 7.64 -19.27 22.51
CA THR A 111 8.26 -20.21 23.45
C THR A 111 9.18 -19.54 24.48
N GLU A 112 9.62 -18.31 24.21
CA GLU A 112 10.60 -17.57 25.01
C GLU A 112 9.98 -16.38 25.77
N ARG A 113 8.72 -16.03 25.48
CA ARG A 113 8.01 -14.93 26.15
C ARG A 113 7.76 -15.25 27.62
N THR A 114 8.09 -14.30 28.49
CA THR A 114 7.89 -14.40 29.95
C THR A 114 6.69 -13.58 30.45
N GLY A 115 6.07 -12.79 29.57
CA GLY A 115 4.89 -11.96 29.86
C GLY A 115 5.21 -10.55 30.34
N SER A 116 6.48 -10.15 30.27
CA SER A 116 6.94 -8.80 30.62
C SER A 116 7.40 -7.98 29.41
N GLU A 117 7.49 -8.63 28.26
CA GLU A 117 7.85 -8.06 26.97
C GLU A 117 6.69 -7.24 26.39
N GLY A 118 7.02 -6.21 25.59
CA GLY A 118 6.03 -5.44 24.83
C GLY A 118 5.36 -6.26 23.72
N PRO A 119 4.49 -5.62 22.92
CA PRO A 119 4.05 -6.22 21.67
C PRO A 119 5.26 -6.44 20.75
N ASP A 120 5.16 -7.44 19.88
CA ASP A 120 6.09 -7.60 18.77
C ASP A 120 5.85 -6.42 17.78
N VAL A 121 6.81 -6.10 16.93
CA VAL A 121 6.77 -4.91 16.07
C VAL A 121 6.86 -5.32 14.61
N VAL A 122 6.01 -4.74 13.77
CA VAL A 122 6.15 -4.74 12.32
C VAL A 122 6.45 -3.32 11.87
N SER A 123 7.63 -3.12 11.32
CA SER A 123 8.05 -1.86 10.71
C SER A 123 7.78 -1.90 9.22
N VAL A 124 7.17 -0.84 8.67
CA VAL A 124 6.97 -0.63 7.24
C VAL A 124 7.80 0.58 6.81
N PHE A 125 8.69 0.41 5.83
CA PHE A 125 9.68 1.43 5.47
C PHE A 125 9.23 2.23 4.24
N ARG A 126 8.79 3.47 4.47
CA ARG A 126 8.14 4.28 3.43
C ARG A 126 9.07 4.70 2.29
N LEU A 127 10.33 5.04 2.56
CA LEU A 127 11.20 5.55 1.50
C LEU A 127 11.57 4.45 0.49
N PRO A 128 11.99 3.24 0.90
CA PRO A 128 12.19 2.12 -0.02
C PRO A 128 10.93 1.76 -0.83
N LEU A 129 9.76 1.76 -0.19
CA LEU A 129 8.48 1.53 -0.87
C LEU A 129 8.20 2.61 -1.93
N CYS A 130 8.32 3.90 -1.57
CA CYS A 130 8.15 5.00 -2.53
C CYS A 130 9.21 5.00 -3.65
N GLU A 131 10.41 4.49 -3.40
CA GLU A 131 11.48 4.37 -4.40
C GLU A 131 11.27 3.21 -5.37
N MET A 132 10.69 2.10 -4.90
CA MET A 132 10.42 0.91 -5.69
C MET A 132 9.19 1.06 -6.59
N CYS A 133 8.20 1.82 -6.14
CA CYS A 133 6.90 1.91 -6.80
C CYS A 133 6.82 3.10 -7.76
N ASP A 134 6.34 2.86 -8.97
CA ASP A 134 6.26 3.89 -10.02
C ASP A 134 5.03 4.81 -9.84
N ASP A 135 3.99 4.31 -9.16
CA ASP A 135 2.75 5.01 -8.95
C ASP A 135 2.00 4.58 -7.67
N LEU A 136 0.80 5.14 -7.43
CA LEU A 136 0.07 4.89 -6.19
C LEU A 136 -0.47 3.45 -6.09
N ASP A 137 -0.77 2.79 -7.21
CA ASP A 137 -1.22 1.39 -7.18
C ASP A 137 -0.10 0.49 -6.76
N ASP A 138 1.03 0.64 -7.44
CA ASP A 138 2.22 -0.13 -7.13
C ASP A 138 2.56 0.07 -5.65
N LEU A 139 2.53 1.31 -5.16
CA LEU A 139 2.81 1.60 -3.75
C LEU A 139 1.79 0.96 -2.81
N ARG A 140 0.50 1.01 -3.14
CA ARG A 140 -0.56 0.47 -2.29
C ARG A 140 -0.57 -1.06 -2.28
N ASP A 141 -0.38 -1.68 -3.44
CA ASP A 141 -0.29 -3.13 -3.57
C ASP A 141 0.97 -3.65 -2.87
N GLU A 142 2.11 -2.97 -3.03
CA GLU A 142 3.36 -3.32 -2.37
C GLU A 142 3.28 -3.12 -0.84
N VAL A 143 2.67 -2.01 -0.37
CA VAL A 143 2.37 -1.81 1.06
C VAL A 143 1.49 -2.93 1.59
N ARG A 144 0.46 -3.35 0.83
CA ARG A 144 -0.42 -4.45 1.23
C ARG A 144 0.35 -5.77 1.34
N VAL A 145 1.12 -6.12 0.31
CA VAL A 145 1.93 -7.35 0.27
C VAL A 145 2.92 -7.35 1.42
N THR A 146 3.68 -6.27 1.59
CA THR A 146 4.64 -6.11 2.69
C THR A 146 3.98 -6.30 4.06
N VAL A 147 2.86 -5.62 4.32
CA VAL A 147 2.14 -5.73 5.60
C VAL A 147 1.64 -7.16 5.84
N ILE A 148 1.07 -7.80 4.82
CA ILE A 148 0.58 -9.19 4.93
C ILE A 148 1.74 -10.15 5.17
N HIS A 149 2.86 -9.96 4.47
CA HIS A 149 4.05 -10.79 4.56
C HIS A 149 4.64 -10.74 5.97
N GLU A 150 4.90 -9.54 6.50
CA GLU A 150 5.46 -9.40 7.85
C GLU A 150 4.50 -9.92 8.94
N LEU A 151 3.19 -9.69 8.79
CA LEU A 151 2.20 -10.24 9.73
C LEU A 151 2.04 -11.76 9.62
N ALA A 152 2.24 -12.34 8.44
CA ALA A 152 2.27 -13.78 8.25
C ALA A 152 3.48 -14.39 8.96
N HIS A 153 4.65 -13.78 8.84
CA HIS A 153 5.83 -14.17 9.63
C HIS A 153 5.59 -14.05 11.14
N ALA A 154 4.95 -12.98 11.60
CA ALA A 154 4.52 -12.84 12.98
C ALA A 154 3.56 -13.95 13.43
N ALA A 155 2.73 -14.44 12.51
CA ALA A 155 1.84 -15.59 12.73
C ALA A 155 2.55 -16.95 12.67
N GLY A 156 3.85 -16.99 12.33
CA GLY A 156 4.62 -18.21 12.11
C GLY A 156 4.32 -18.90 10.78
N ILE A 157 3.84 -18.16 9.79
CA ILE A 157 3.62 -18.61 8.41
C ILE A 157 4.91 -18.33 7.61
N ASP A 158 5.39 -19.34 6.91
CA ASP A 158 6.56 -19.25 6.04
C ASP A 158 6.19 -18.88 4.60
N ASP A 159 7.20 -18.56 3.78
CA ASP A 159 7.03 -18.13 2.39
C ASP A 159 6.31 -19.18 1.53
N GLU A 160 6.63 -20.46 1.74
CA GLU A 160 5.98 -21.56 1.02
C GLU A 160 4.48 -21.56 1.27
N ARG A 161 4.06 -21.33 2.53
CA ARG A 161 2.65 -21.25 2.87
C ARG A 161 1.98 -19.96 2.41
N LEU A 162 2.70 -18.83 2.38
CA LEU A 162 2.23 -17.56 1.82
C LEU A 162 1.89 -17.69 0.33
N ASP A 163 2.76 -18.35 -0.44
CA ASP A 163 2.56 -18.62 -1.87
C ASP A 163 1.31 -19.49 -2.10
N GLU A 164 1.13 -20.55 -1.31
CA GLU A 164 -0.05 -21.42 -1.39
C GLU A 164 -1.36 -20.68 -1.12
N LEU A 165 -1.33 -19.66 -0.27
CA LEU A 165 -2.47 -18.83 0.08
C LEU A 165 -2.75 -17.72 -0.94
N GLY A 166 -1.81 -17.48 -1.87
CA GLY A 166 -1.88 -16.41 -2.86
C GLY A 166 -1.74 -15.02 -2.24
N TRP A 167 -0.95 -14.92 -1.17
CA TRP A 167 -0.71 -13.69 -0.41
C TRP A 167 0.67 -13.08 -0.66
N ALA A 168 1.54 -13.80 -1.38
CA ALA A 168 2.80 -13.34 -1.91
C ALA A 168 2.64 -12.62 -3.26
#